data_AF-B2W2E8-F1
#
_entry.id   AF-B2W2E8-F1
#
_cell.length_a   1.000
_cell.length_b   1.000
_cell.length_c   1.000
_cell.angle_alpha   90.00
_cell.angle_beta   90.00
_cell.angle_gamma   90.00
#
_symmetry.space_group_name_H-M   'P 1'
#
loop_
_entity.id
_entity.type
_entity.pdbx_description
1 polymer ?
#
loop_
_entity_poly.entity_id
_entity_poly.type
_entity_poly.pdbx_seq_one_letter_code
_entity_poly.pdbx_strand_id
1 'polypeptide(L)'
;MTDLLQVLPDFDQKPYTHLLPSLDKALVTTNDLLTLDAADVAKRAQVPAGELRKLADGVVAALHGQLGFGGTDTEYTGNKFLGEEKDTWTCISTLDERLDAALGGGIPRGYLVEITGESGAGKTQLLLTLLLSAQLAPPHGLSKSSVYISTEALLSTTRLSQLLSSHPALSTLPPSQKPSLSRILSIQTPDLESQDHILRYQLPVAIRKHNIGLVIIDSVAANYRAEFEKQGPNNGGTAASMAKRGTQLVQLGALLRQLARAEGVAVVVANQVADRFAKAAPPSASTSNTASRTTSTNSQPPSQSNENDSASQPTTPALTLSPDPLSLDHQQRWFTGWGDSQYEQLHVQKTPSLGLVWTNQLACRIALKKQPVFAGSTRPLIHTVNGQDQWNDGEDDGGNHVSKWRRWFKVVFAAWAPPSEGRGVEFEIVRGGVRSLARKK
;
A
#
# COMPACT_ATOMS: atom_id res chain seq x y z
N MET A 1 -17.31 23.86 29.10
CA MET A 1 -16.78 22.89 28.11
C MET A 1 -17.97 22.37 27.33
N THR A 2 -18.23 22.97 26.17
CA THR A 2 -19.56 22.99 25.55
C THR A 2 -19.91 21.74 24.74
N ASP A 3 -18.89 20.96 24.34
CA ASP A 3 -19.01 19.73 23.56
C ASP A 3 -19.02 18.45 24.41
N LEU A 4 -18.64 18.50 25.68
CA LEU A 4 -18.44 17.31 26.51
C LEU A 4 -19.70 16.43 26.63
N LEU A 5 -20.88 17.01 26.82
CA LEU A 5 -22.16 16.26 26.82
C LEU A 5 -22.68 15.90 25.42
N GLN A 6 -22.10 16.47 24.36
CA GLN A 6 -22.39 16.04 22.98
C GLN A 6 -21.60 14.77 22.64
N VAL A 7 -20.39 14.63 23.19
CA VAL A 7 -19.53 13.44 23.03
C VAL A 7 -19.91 12.33 24.03
N LEU A 8 -20.17 12.67 25.29
CA LEU A 8 -20.55 11.74 26.35
C LEU A 8 -21.83 12.22 27.07
N PRO A 9 -23.04 11.89 26.55
CA PRO A 9 -24.31 12.36 27.12
C PRO A 9 -24.54 11.97 28.59
N ASP A 10 -24.05 10.80 29.01
CA ASP A 10 -24.26 10.22 30.34
C ASP A 10 -23.13 10.53 31.34
N PHE A 11 -22.20 11.43 31.00
CA PHE A 11 -21.04 11.72 31.85
C PHE A 11 -21.41 12.51 33.12
N ASP A 12 -21.06 11.99 34.31
CA ASP A 12 -21.29 12.71 35.56
C ASP A 12 -20.33 13.89 35.74
N GLN A 13 -20.85 15.09 35.46
CA GLN A 13 -20.13 16.35 35.59
C GLN A 13 -20.06 16.91 37.02
N LYS A 14 -20.82 16.35 37.98
CA LYS A 14 -20.88 16.89 39.35
C LYS A 14 -19.50 17.01 40.03
N PRO A 15 -18.56 16.05 39.91
CA PRO A 15 -17.24 16.16 40.54
C PRO A 15 -16.36 17.27 39.95
N TYR A 16 -16.69 17.78 38.77
CA TYR A 16 -15.83 18.66 37.97
C TYR A 16 -16.45 20.03 37.66
N THR A 17 -17.63 20.32 38.23
CA THR A 17 -18.44 21.50 37.90
C THR A 17 -17.70 22.83 38.15
N HIS A 18 -16.72 22.85 39.06
CA HIS A 18 -15.81 23.99 39.31
C HIS A 18 -14.83 24.29 38.15
N LEU A 19 -14.51 23.31 37.32
CA LEU A 19 -13.56 23.44 36.20
C LEU A 19 -14.25 23.87 34.89
N LEU A 20 -15.48 23.38 34.66
CA LEU A 20 -16.18 23.50 33.39
C LEU A 20 -16.36 24.94 32.87
N PRO A 21 -16.62 25.98 33.70
CA PRO A 21 -16.72 27.37 33.24
C PRO A 21 -15.39 27.93 32.74
N SER A 22 -14.28 27.63 33.42
CA SER A 22 -12.94 28.07 33.01
C SER A 22 -12.50 27.40 31.72
N LEU A 23 -12.81 26.10 31.57
CA LEU A 23 -12.57 25.35 30.33
C LEU A 23 -13.42 25.88 29.17
N ASP A 24 -14.67 26.29 29.42
CA ASP A 24 -15.53 26.91 28.39
C ASP A 24 -14.98 28.26 27.94
N LYS A 25 -14.60 29.13 28.90
CA LYS A 25 -14.02 30.45 28.63
C LYS A 25 -12.70 30.36 27.85
N ALA A 26 -11.93 29.29 28.05
CA ALA A 26 -10.70 29.01 27.33
C ALA A 26 -10.90 28.29 25.98
N LEU A 27 -12.15 27.97 25.61
CA LEU A 27 -12.52 27.20 24.41
C LEU A 27 -11.75 25.87 24.32
N VAL A 28 -11.72 25.13 25.43
CA VAL A 28 -11.15 23.77 25.50
C VAL A 28 -12.23 22.77 25.12
N THR A 29 -11.97 21.96 24.10
CA THR A 29 -12.84 20.87 23.63
C THR A 29 -12.48 19.53 24.28
N THR A 30 -13.35 18.54 24.14
CA THR A 30 -13.12 17.14 24.56
C THR A 30 -11.91 16.55 23.83
N ASN A 31 -11.70 16.94 22.57
CA ASN A 31 -10.51 16.54 21.84
C ASN A 31 -9.23 17.17 22.42
N ASP A 32 -9.25 18.46 22.77
CA ASP A 32 -8.10 19.13 23.41
C ASP A 32 -7.75 18.47 24.75
N LEU A 33 -8.76 18.15 25.56
CA LEU A 33 -8.60 17.47 26.85
C LEU A 33 -7.96 16.07 26.73
N LEU A 34 -8.22 15.36 25.64
CA LEU A 34 -7.77 13.98 25.41
C LEU A 34 -6.46 13.86 24.60
N THR A 35 -6.07 14.90 23.87
CA THR A 35 -4.94 14.83 22.91
C THR A 35 -3.76 15.76 23.22
N LEU A 36 -3.94 16.74 24.12
CA LEU A 36 -2.90 17.67 24.53
C LEU A 36 -2.42 17.38 25.95
N ASP A 37 -1.24 17.90 26.33
CA ASP A 37 -0.74 17.73 27.69
C ASP A 37 -1.60 18.50 28.72
N ALA A 38 -1.95 17.82 29.81
CA ALA A 38 -2.82 18.35 30.85
C ALA A 38 -2.24 19.59 31.55
N ALA A 39 -0.91 19.77 31.63
CA ALA A 39 -0.32 20.98 32.19
C ALA A 39 -0.48 22.19 31.26
N ASP A 40 -0.34 22.00 29.95
CA ASP A 40 -0.52 23.07 28.96
C ASP A 40 -2.00 23.51 28.87
N VAL A 41 -2.93 22.56 28.84
CA VAL A 41 -4.37 22.86 28.86
C VAL A 41 -4.78 23.52 30.18
N ALA A 42 -4.25 23.05 31.31
CA ALA A 42 -4.50 23.65 32.62
C ALA A 42 -3.99 25.09 32.72
N LYS A 43 -2.79 25.36 32.18
CA LYS A 43 -2.21 26.71 32.08
C LYS A 43 -3.03 27.62 31.18
N ARG A 44 -3.51 27.13 30.03
CA ARG A 44 -4.40 27.87 29.12
C ARG A 44 -5.75 28.20 29.77
N ALA A 45 -6.33 27.26 30.51
CA ALA A 45 -7.62 27.43 31.18
C ALA A 45 -7.54 28.04 32.59
N GLN A 46 -6.35 28.31 33.12
CA GLN A 46 -6.11 28.84 34.47
C GLN A 46 -6.74 27.95 35.57
N VAL A 47 -6.57 26.63 35.46
CA VAL A 47 -7.06 25.62 36.42
C VAL A 47 -5.92 24.77 36.98
N PRO A 48 -6.09 24.08 38.13
CA PRO A 48 -5.08 23.17 38.65
C PRO A 48 -4.88 21.94 37.76
N ALA A 49 -3.65 21.66 37.31
CA ALA A 49 -3.35 20.53 36.42
C ALA A 49 -3.68 19.15 37.01
N GLY A 50 -3.62 19.00 38.34
CA GLY A 50 -4.04 17.76 39.01
C GLY A 50 -5.55 17.50 38.92
N GLU A 51 -6.36 18.56 39.02
CA GLU A 51 -7.82 18.49 38.88
C GLU A 51 -8.23 18.25 37.42
N LEU A 52 -7.53 18.90 36.48
CA LEU A 52 -7.76 18.68 35.06
C LEU A 52 -7.40 17.24 34.63
N ARG A 53 -6.34 16.66 35.20
CA ARG A 53 -6.00 15.24 34.97
C ARG A 53 -7.10 14.31 35.47
N LYS A 54 -7.64 14.52 36.67
CA LYS A 54 -8.80 13.75 37.17
C LYS A 54 -10.03 13.86 36.26
N LEU A 55 -10.25 15.01 35.62
CA LEU A 55 -11.32 15.18 34.63
C LEU A 55 -11.01 14.37 33.36
N ALA A 56 -9.79 14.48 32.82
CA ALA A 56 -9.35 13.68 31.67
C ALA A 56 -9.46 12.17 31.94
N ASP A 57 -8.97 11.69 33.09
CA ASP A 57 -9.06 10.30 33.52
C ASP A 57 -10.52 9.82 33.62
N GLY A 58 -11.41 10.66 34.17
CA GLY A 58 -12.86 10.38 34.24
C GLY A 58 -13.52 10.32 32.87
N VAL A 59 -13.17 11.25 31.96
CA VAL A 59 -13.66 11.27 30.57
C VAL A 59 -13.16 10.05 29.80
N VAL A 60 -11.89 9.66 29.98
CA VAL A 60 -11.32 8.42 29.41
C VAL A 60 -12.05 7.19 29.94
N ALA A 61 -12.29 7.10 31.26
CA ALA A 61 -13.00 5.98 31.85
C ALA A 61 -14.46 5.88 31.36
N ALA A 62 -15.16 7.00 31.21
CA ALA A 62 -16.52 7.05 30.66
C ALA A 62 -16.56 6.71 29.17
N LEU A 63 -15.59 7.21 28.38
CA LEU A 63 -15.41 6.85 26.96
C LEU A 63 -15.13 5.35 26.82
N HIS A 64 -14.24 4.80 27.66
CA HIS A 64 -13.99 3.37 27.76
C HIS A 64 -15.25 2.58 28.12
N GLY A 65 -16.08 3.09 29.04
CA GLY A 65 -17.38 2.50 29.39
C GLY A 65 -18.34 2.45 28.19
N GLN A 66 -18.59 3.60 27.54
CA GLN A 66 -19.49 3.67 26.37
C GLN A 66 -19.00 2.84 25.18
N LEU A 67 -17.68 2.71 25.01
CA LEU A 67 -17.08 1.90 23.95
C LEU A 67 -17.02 0.40 24.27
N GLY A 68 -17.13 -0.01 25.55
CA GLY A 68 -17.08 -1.42 25.96
C GLY A 68 -15.73 -1.92 26.50
N PHE A 69 -14.76 -1.03 26.76
CA PHE A 69 -13.47 -1.33 27.40
C PHE A 69 -13.54 -1.43 28.95
N GLY A 70 -14.68 -1.07 29.57
CA GLY A 70 -14.81 -0.78 31.01
C GLY A 70 -14.85 -1.97 31.99
N GLY A 71 -13.97 -2.98 31.84
CA GLY A 71 -13.81 -4.06 32.82
C GLY A 71 -12.73 -3.76 33.84
N THR A 72 -13.08 -3.63 35.13
CA THR A 72 -12.11 -3.52 36.23
C THR A 72 -11.47 -4.88 36.51
N ASP A 73 -10.31 -5.15 35.90
CA ASP A 73 -9.09 -5.54 36.61
C ASP A 73 -7.90 -5.62 35.66
N THR A 74 -6.72 -5.27 36.17
CA THR A 74 -5.48 -5.15 35.40
C THR A 74 -4.85 -6.50 35.08
N GLU A 75 -5.33 -7.16 34.03
CA GLU A 75 -4.51 -8.06 33.22
C GLU A 75 -4.50 -7.63 31.75
N TYR A 76 -3.33 -7.64 31.13
CA TYR A 76 -3.13 -7.33 29.71
C TYR A 76 -3.70 -8.45 28.80
N THR A 77 -5.03 -8.58 28.78
CA THR A 77 -5.75 -9.39 27.79
C THR A 77 -6.24 -8.50 26.65
N GLY A 78 -5.38 -8.32 25.64
CA GLY A 78 -5.85 -7.86 24.34
C GLY A 78 -6.97 -8.76 23.82
N ASN A 79 -7.92 -8.18 23.08
CA ASN A 79 -9.12 -8.83 22.51
C ASN A 79 -10.39 -8.91 23.39
N LYS A 80 -10.70 -7.85 24.17
CA LYS A 80 -12.06 -7.61 24.70
C LYS A 80 -12.82 -6.44 24.04
N PHE A 81 -12.36 -6.01 22.86
CA PHE A 81 -13.05 -4.98 22.04
C PHE A 81 -13.82 -5.55 20.84
N LEU A 82 -13.92 -6.87 20.76
CA LEU A 82 -14.91 -7.56 19.97
C LEU A 82 -15.91 -8.13 20.97
N GLY A 83 -17.21 -7.87 20.78
CA GLY A 83 -18.25 -8.54 21.57
C GLY A 83 -18.19 -10.05 21.36
N GLU A 84 -18.95 -10.83 22.13
CA GLU A 84 -18.91 -12.30 22.09
C GLU A 84 -19.51 -12.95 20.82
N GLU A 85 -19.52 -12.25 19.68
CA GLU A 85 -19.25 -12.96 18.44
C GLU A 85 -17.75 -13.25 18.40
N LYS A 86 -17.38 -14.54 18.34
CA LYS A 86 -16.10 -14.90 17.71
C LYS A 86 -16.17 -14.37 16.29
N ASP A 87 -15.68 -13.14 16.07
CA ASP A 87 -15.57 -12.51 14.77
C ASP A 87 -14.51 -13.30 13.99
N THR A 88 -15.00 -14.41 13.44
CA THR A 88 -14.18 -15.53 13.03
C THR A 88 -13.48 -15.09 11.77
N TRP A 89 -12.23 -14.66 11.92
CA TRP A 89 -11.46 -13.94 10.91
C TRP A 89 -11.64 -14.53 9.51
N THR A 90 -12.56 -13.92 8.74
CA THR A 90 -13.01 -14.46 7.46
C THR A 90 -12.23 -13.80 6.34
N CYS A 91 -11.18 -14.51 5.88
CA CYS A 91 -10.42 -14.13 4.71
C CYS A 91 -11.05 -14.66 3.42
N ILE A 92 -10.76 -13.95 2.33
CA ILE A 92 -10.85 -14.45 0.98
C ILE A 92 -9.46 -15.01 0.64
N SER A 93 -9.38 -16.33 0.53
CA SER A 93 -8.17 -17.05 0.13
C SER A 93 -7.78 -16.68 -1.30
N THR A 94 -6.48 -16.62 -1.57
CA THR A 94 -5.88 -16.54 -2.91
C THR A 94 -5.90 -17.88 -3.65
N LEU A 95 -6.38 -18.95 -2.98
CA LEU A 95 -6.41 -20.35 -3.38
C LEU A 95 -5.02 -20.97 -3.60
N ASP A 96 -4.00 -20.38 -2.99
CA ASP A 96 -2.63 -20.89 -2.93
C ASP A 96 -2.06 -20.75 -1.51
N GLU A 97 -1.69 -21.88 -0.91
CA GLU A 97 -1.26 -21.97 0.49
C GLU A 97 -0.09 -21.03 0.84
N ARG A 98 0.84 -20.78 -0.09
CA ARG A 98 2.02 -19.94 0.19
C ARG A 98 1.69 -18.47 0.09
N LEU A 99 0.78 -18.10 -0.82
CA LEU A 99 0.30 -16.73 -0.96
C LEU A 99 -0.62 -16.36 0.21
N ASP A 100 -1.48 -17.28 0.65
CA ASP A 100 -2.29 -17.11 1.86
C ASP A 100 -1.42 -17.06 3.11
N ALA A 101 -0.42 -17.91 3.25
CA ALA A 101 0.53 -17.83 4.38
C ALA A 101 1.26 -16.48 4.41
N ALA A 102 1.66 -15.93 3.26
CA ALA A 102 2.26 -14.60 3.17
C ALA A 102 1.29 -13.47 3.56
N LEU A 103 -0.02 -13.68 3.40
CA LEU A 103 -1.10 -12.78 3.80
C LEU A 103 -1.72 -13.08 5.18
N GLY A 104 -1.18 -14.03 5.96
CA GLY A 104 -1.78 -14.41 7.25
C GLY A 104 -3.17 -15.07 7.13
N GLY A 105 -3.45 -15.77 6.02
CA GLY A 105 -4.71 -16.49 5.75
C GLY A 105 -5.49 -15.96 4.55
N GLY A 106 -5.09 -14.83 3.95
CA GLY A 106 -5.73 -14.25 2.76
C GLY A 106 -6.16 -12.80 2.96
N ILE A 107 -7.18 -12.34 2.23
CA ILE A 107 -7.66 -10.95 2.27
C ILE A 107 -8.90 -10.83 3.17
N PRO A 108 -8.80 -10.20 4.35
CA PRO A 108 -9.95 -9.97 5.24
C PRO A 108 -10.93 -8.91 4.73
N ARG A 109 -12.19 -9.01 5.19
CA ARG A 109 -13.22 -7.95 5.06
C ARG A 109 -12.85 -6.68 5.85
N GLY A 110 -13.42 -5.53 5.49
CA GLY A 110 -13.22 -4.27 6.22
C GLY A 110 -12.01 -3.44 5.78
N TYR A 111 -11.22 -3.94 4.83
CA TYR A 111 -9.94 -3.35 4.42
C TYR A 111 -9.89 -2.98 2.92
N LEU A 112 -9.11 -1.93 2.63
CA LEU A 112 -8.72 -1.52 1.28
C LEU A 112 -7.33 -2.06 0.96
N VAL A 113 -7.23 -2.88 -0.09
CA VAL A 113 -6.03 -3.62 -0.49
C VAL A 113 -5.65 -3.27 -1.92
N GLU A 114 -4.40 -2.90 -2.16
CA GLU A 114 -3.88 -2.68 -3.51
C GLU A 114 -3.06 -3.86 -4.02
N ILE A 115 -3.33 -4.28 -5.26
CA ILE A 115 -2.46 -5.19 -6.03
C ILE A 115 -1.79 -4.34 -7.11
N THR A 116 -0.51 -4.02 -6.92
CA THR A 116 0.27 -3.18 -7.82
C THR A 116 1.31 -3.99 -8.60
N GLY A 117 1.67 -3.56 -9.80
CA GLY A 117 2.67 -4.22 -10.63
C GLY A 117 2.60 -3.82 -12.09
N GLU A 118 3.54 -4.32 -12.89
CA GLU A 118 3.61 -4.05 -14.33
C GLU A 118 2.49 -4.75 -15.12
N SER A 119 2.32 -4.37 -16.39
CA SER A 119 1.49 -5.14 -17.32
C SER A 119 2.03 -6.56 -17.48
N GLY A 120 1.15 -7.56 -17.51
CA GLY A 120 1.53 -8.99 -17.56
C GLY A 120 2.13 -9.58 -16.27
N ALA A 121 2.22 -8.81 -15.18
CA ALA A 121 2.73 -9.29 -13.88
C ALA A 121 1.75 -10.23 -13.14
N GLY A 122 0.50 -10.34 -13.58
CA GLY A 122 -0.49 -11.29 -13.03
C GLY A 122 -1.65 -10.68 -12.25
N LYS A 123 -1.75 -9.34 -12.13
CA LYS A 123 -2.79 -8.62 -11.36
C LYS A 123 -4.20 -9.18 -11.59
N THR A 124 -4.69 -9.10 -12.83
CA THR A 124 -6.02 -9.58 -13.21
C THR A 124 -6.18 -11.09 -12.97
N GLN A 125 -5.12 -11.90 -13.06
CA GLN A 125 -5.22 -13.35 -12.78
C GLN A 125 -5.53 -13.61 -11.30
N LEU A 126 -4.89 -12.86 -10.40
CA LEU A 126 -5.17 -12.90 -8.97
C LEU A 126 -6.58 -12.36 -8.66
N LEU A 127 -6.97 -11.22 -9.27
CA LEU A 127 -8.31 -10.66 -9.14
C LEU A 127 -9.43 -11.64 -9.56
N LEU A 128 -9.29 -12.28 -10.73
CA LEU A 128 -10.26 -13.28 -11.21
C LEU A 128 -10.33 -14.51 -10.28
N THR A 129 -9.22 -14.88 -9.64
CA THR A 129 -9.20 -15.97 -8.64
C THR A 129 -9.97 -15.56 -7.38
N LEU A 130 -9.77 -14.34 -6.89
CA LEU A 130 -10.48 -13.78 -5.73
C LEU A 130 -12.00 -13.67 -5.96
N LEU A 131 -12.46 -13.30 -7.16
CA LEU A 131 -13.90 -13.28 -7.52
C LEU A 131 -14.61 -14.63 -7.36
N LEU A 132 -13.86 -15.73 -7.56
CA LEU A 132 -14.36 -17.10 -7.39
C LEU A 132 -14.22 -17.54 -5.94
N SER A 133 -13.07 -17.27 -5.32
CA SER A 133 -12.76 -17.62 -3.93
C SER A 133 -13.74 -17.01 -2.93
N ALA A 134 -14.12 -15.74 -3.11
CA ALA A 134 -15.08 -15.04 -2.23
C ALA A 134 -16.45 -15.73 -2.11
N GLN A 135 -16.82 -16.56 -3.09
CA GLN A 135 -18.08 -17.32 -3.12
C GLN A 135 -17.99 -18.66 -2.38
N LEU A 136 -16.79 -19.16 -2.10
CA LEU A 136 -16.60 -20.40 -1.34
C LEU A 136 -16.99 -20.20 0.11
N ALA A 137 -17.29 -21.30 0.79
CA ALA A 137 -17.46 -21.29 2.24
C ALA A 137 -16.14 -21.02 2.98
N PRO A 138 -16.20 -20.53 4.23
CA PRO A 138 -15.04 -20.53 5.13
C PRO A 138 -14.40 -21.94 5.20
N PRO A 139 -13.06 -22.06 5.28
CA PRO A 139 -12.10 -20.97 5.47
C PRO A 139 -11.63 -20.26 4.19
N HIS A 140 -12.07 -20.70 3.00
CA HIS A 140 -11.54 -20.18 1.72
C HIS A 140 -12.23 -18.89 1.27
N GLY A 141 -13.48 -18.67 1.66
CA GLY A 141 -14.27 -17.52 1.24
C GLY A 141 -15.36 -17.12 2.23
N LEU A 142 -16.27 -16.28 1.74
CA LEU A 142 -17.29 -15.61 2.55
C LEU A 142 -18.71 -16.14 2.30
N SER A 143 -18.88 -17.14 1.43
CA SER A 143 -20.18 -17.57 0.86
C SER A 143 -20.98 -16.45 0.17
N LYS A 144 -20.31 -15.35 -0.23
CA LYS A 144 -20.92 -14.10 -0.74
C LYS A 144 -20.76 -13.93 -2.25
N SER A 145 -21.42 -12.94 -2.82
CA SER A 145 -21.24 -12.53 -4.22
C SER A 145 -20.03 -11.59 -4.35
N SER A 146 -19.63 -11.29 -5.60
CA SER A 146 -18.56 -10.32 -5.89
C SER A 146 -19.00 -9.25 -6.88
N VAL A 147 -18.40 -8.06 -6.78
CA VAL A 147 -18.47 -7.01 -7.81
C VAL A 147 -17.12 -6.83 -8.47
N TYR A 148 -17.12 -6.65 -9.79
CA TYR A 148 -15.95 -6.26 -10.58
C TYR A 148 -16.26 -4.97 -11.33
N ILE A 149 -15.60 -3.87 -10.93
CA ILE A 149 -15.66 -2.57 -11.61
C ILE A 149 -14.45 -2.49 -12.53
N SER A 150 -14.70 -2.32 -13.83
CA SER A 150 -13.67 -2.20 -14.85
C SER A 150 -13.59 -0.78 -15.40
N THR A 151 -12.37 -0.26 -15.51
CA THR A 151 -12.07 1.01 -16.19
C THR A 151 -11.50 0.82 -17.60
N GLU A 152 -10.79 -0.29 -17.86
CA GLU A 152 -10.04 -0.51 -19.11
C GLU A 152 -10.67 -1.62 -19.98
N ALA A 153 -10.76 -2.85 -19.47
CA ALA A 153 -11.14 -4.03 -20.24
C ALA A 153 -12.17 -4.90 -19.53
N LEU A 154 -13.23 -5.27 -20.27
CA LEU A 154 -14.35 -6.06 -19.75
C LEU A 154 -13.91 -7.37 -19.06
N LEU A 155 -14.69 -7.79 -18.07
CA LEU A 155 -14.48 -9.02 -17.32
C LEU A 155 -14.42 -10.24 -18.25
N SER A 156 -13.28 -10.94 -18.27
CA SER A 156 -13.10 -12.14 -19.11
C SER A 156 -13.81 -13.35 -18.52
N THR A 157 -15.07 -13.55 -18.89
CA THR A 157 -15.88 -14.73 -18.53
C THR A 157 -15.23 -16.03 -19.01
N THR A 158 -14.66 -16.06 -20.21
CA THR A 158 -13.88 -17.21 -20.73
C THR A 158 -12.74 -17.60 -19.79
N ARG A 159 -12.01 -16.62 -19.24
CA ARG A 159 -10.93 -16.90 -18.29
C ARG A 159 -11.46 -17.40 -16.96
N LEU A 160 -12.56 -16.85 -16.44
CA LEU A 160 -13.20 -17.37 -15.22
C LEU A 160 -13.70 -18.81 -15.38
N SER A 161 -14.33 -19.16 -16.51
CA SER A 161 -14.71 -20.54 -16.83
C SER A 161 -13.51 -21.49 -16.90
N GLN A 162 -12.37 -21.00 -17.38
CA GLN A 162 -11.11 -21.77 -17.40
C GLN A 162 -10.57 -22.00 -15.99
N LEU A 163 -10.61 -20.99 -15.11
CA LEU A 163 -10.23 -21.13 -13.69
C LEU A 163 -11.15 -22.14 -12.98
N LEU A 164 -12.48 -21.99 -13.13
CA LEU A 164 -13.50 -22.89 -12.57
C LEU A 164 -13.36 -24.36 -13.00
N SER A 165 -12.81 -24.62 -14.18
CA SER A 165 -12.63 -25.97 -14.73
C SER A 165 -11.26 -26.58 -14.45
N SER A 166 -10.23 -25.78 -14.13
CA SER A 166 -8.85 -26.26 -14.02
C SER A 166 -8.08 -25.87 -12.76
N HIS A 167 -8.62 -25.01 -11.89
CA HIS A 167 -8.05 -24.75 -10.57
C HIS A 167 -8.30 -25.98 -9.66
N PRO A 168 -7.29 -26.60 -9.04
CA PRO A 168 -7.47 -27.83 -8.25
C PRO A 168 -8.52 -27.74 -7.15
N ALA A 169 -8.53 -26.62 -6.41
CA ALA A 169 -9.51 -26.33 -5.36
C ALA A 169 -10.93 -25.97 -5.86
N LEU A 170 -11.16 -25.79 -7.17
CA LEU A 170 -12.48 -25.43 -7.74
C LEU A 170 -13.05 -26.50 -8.69
N SER A 171 -12.18 -27.23 -9.39
CA SER A 171 -12.58 -28.28 -10.33
C SER A 171 -13.14 -29.52 -9.62
N THR A 172 -12.68 -29.78 -8.40
CA THR A 172 -13.03 -30.92 -7.54
C THR A 172 -14.29 -30.70 -6.68
N LEU A 173 -14.80 -29.47 -6.59
CA LEU A 173 -15.97 -29.15 -5.76
C LEU A 173 -17.27 -29.73 -6.34
N PRO A 174 -18.20 -30.19 -5.48
CA PRO A 174 -19.52 -30.64 -5.94
C PRO A 174 -20.31 -29.44 -6.52
N PRO A 175 -21.25 -29.69 -7.46
CA PRO A 175 -21.98 -28.61 -8.15
C PRO A 175 -22.69 -27.61 -7.23
N SER A 176 -23.13 -28.04 -6.04
CA SER A 176 -23.79 -27.20 -5.04
C SER A 176 -22.86 -26.23 -4.29
N GLN A 177 -21.55 -26.49 -4.28
CA GLN A 177 -20.53 -25.65 -3.61
C GLN A 177 -19.65 -24.88 -4.61
N LYS A 178 -19.82 -25.13 -5.91
CA LYS A 178 -18.98 -24.55 -6.95
C LYS A 178 -19.34 -23.08 -7.20
N PRO A 179 -18.36 -22.14 -7.26
CA PRO A 179 -18.64 -20.75 -7.58
C PRO A 179 -19.29 -20.59 -8.97
N SER A 180 -20.11 -19.55 -9.12
CA SER A 180 -20.85 -19.26 -10.35
C SER A 180 -20.49 -17.88 -10.90
N LEU A 181 -20.50 -17.76 -12.23
CA LEU A 181 -20.40 -16.46 -12.91
C LEU A 181 -21.62 -15.58 -12.66
N SER A 182 -22.80 -16.17 -12.41
CA SER A 182 -24.03 -15.41 -12.08
C SER A 182 -23.98 -14.68 -10.74
N ARG A 183 -22.98 -14.99 -9.90
CA ARG A 183 -22.71 -14.33 -8.61
C ARG A 183 -21.59 -13.29 -8.70
N ILE A 184 -21.20 -12.91 -9.92
CA ILE A 184 -20.23 -11.85 -10.21
C ILE A 184 -20.94 -10.74 -10.97
N LEU A 185 -21.18 -9.60 -10.31
CA LEU A 185 -21.74 -8.41 -10.94
C LEU A 185 -20.60 -7.60 -11.58
N SER A 186 -20.61 -7.49 -12.92
CA SER A 186 -19.65 -6.69 -13.68
C SER A 186 -20.23 -5.30 -13.96
N ILE A 187 -19.45 -4.25 -13.70
CA ILE A 187 -19.79 -2.85 -13.98
C ILE A 187 -18.63 -2.23 -14.77
N GLN A 188 -18.93 -1.40 -15.78
CA GLN A 188 -17.92 -0.64 -16.52
C GLN A 188 -18.06 0.84 -16.18
N THR A 189 -16.93 1.49 -15.88
CA THR A 189 -16.83 2.93 -15.55
C THR A 189 -15.93 3.61 -16.57
N PRO A 190 -16.48 4.20 -17.65
CA PRO A 190 -15.69 4.73 -18.77
C PRO A 190 -14.97 6.06 -18.45
N ASP A 191 -15.35 6.72 -17.36
CA ASP A 191 -14.83 8.02 -16.94
C ASP A 191 -14.88 8.18 -15.41
N LEU A 192 -14.29 9.27 -14.92
CA LEU A 192 -14.15 9.56 -13.49
C LEU A 192 -15.48 9.97 -12.82
N GLU A 193 -16.40 10.65 -13.52
CA GLU A 193 -17.69 11.08 -12.98
C GLU A 193 -18.62 9.89 -12.78
N SER A 194 -18.72 9.03 -13.80
CA SER A 194 -19.39 7.73 -13.73
C SER A 194 -18.85 6.87 -12.60
N GLN A 195 -17.53 6.83 -12.42
CA GLN A 195 -16.88 6.10 -11.33
C GLN A 195 -17.28 6.65 -9.96
N ASP A 196 -17.16 7.96 -9.73
CA ASP A 196 -17.51 8.58 -8.44
C ASP A 196 -19.00 8.39 -8.12
N HIS A 197 -19.89 8.53 -9.11
CA HIS A 197 -21.33 8.29 -8.95
C HIS A 197 -21.63 6.82 -8.58
N ILE A 198 -21.03 5.87 -9.31
CA ILE A 198 -21.21 4.43 -9.05
C ILE A 198 -20.72 4.06 -7.65
N LEU A 199 -19.53 4.50 -7.25
CA LEU A 199 -18.94 4.19 -5.94
C LEU A 199 -19.75 4.80 -4.78
N ARG A 200 -20.30 6.01 -4.94
CA ARG A 200 -21.06 6.71 -3.88
C ARG A 200 -22.50 6.20 -3.72
N TYR A 201 -23.21 5.91 -4.82
CA TYR A 201 -24.66 5.72 -4.79
C TYR A 201 -25.12 4.33 -5.22
N GLN A 202 -24.54 3.77 -6.28
CA GLN A 202 -25.00 2.49 -6.84
C GLN A 202 -24.39 1.29 -6.12
N LEU A 203 -23.09 1.36 -5.82
CA LEU A 203 -22.34 0.27 -5.22
C LEU A 203 -22.82 -0.12 -3.79
N PRO A 204 -23.11 0.81 -2.85
CA PRO A 204 -23.64 0.45 -1.53
C PRO A 204 -24.99 -0.29 -1.62
N VAL A 205 -25.86 0.13 -2.53
CA VAL A 205 -27.15 -0.52 -2.79
C VAL A 205 -26.96 -1.89 -3.41
N ALA A 206 -26.04 -2.03 -4.38
CA ALA A 206 -25.71 -3.30 -4.98
C ALA A 206 -25.17 -4.29 -3.93
N ILE A 207 -24.25 -3.85 -3.05
CA ILE A 207 -23.64 -4.69 -2.01
C ILE A 207 -24.69 -5.36 -1.13
N ARG A 208 -25.63 -4.57 -0.59
CA ARG A 208 -26.73 -5.07 0.23
C ARG A 208 -27.68 -5.96 -0.56
N LYS A 209 -28.09 -5.54 -1.77
CA LYS A 209 -29.05 -6.28 -2.61
C LYS A 209 -28.54 -7.66 -3.06
N HIS A 210 -27.26 -7.79 -3.36
CA HIS A 210 -26.67 -9.01 -3.93
C HIS A 210 -25.81 -9.80 -2.93
N ASN A 211 -25.82 -9.42 -1.65
CA ASN A 211 -25.00 -10.00 -0.58
C ASN A 211 -23.53 -10.15 -0.99
N ILE A 212 -22.91 -9.03 -1.37
CA ILE A 212 -21.52 -8.99 -1.84
C ILE A 212 -20.55 -8.98 -0.66
N GLY A 213 -19.44 -9.69 -0.81
CA GLY A 213 -18.33 -9.73 0.16
C GLY A 213 -17.02 -9.17 -0.38
N LEU A 214 -16.91 -9.02 -1.69
CA LEU A 214 -15.72 -8.56 -2.40
C LEU A 214 -16.10 -7.52 -3.47
N VAL A 215 -15.43 -6.36 -3.42
CA VAL A 215 -15.44 -5.36 -4.48
C VAL A 215 -14.06 -5.31 -5.11
N ILE A 216 -13.97 -5.50 -6.42
CA ILE A 216 -12.75 -5.34 -7.21
C ILE A 216 -12.86 -4.10 -8.10
N ILE A 217 -11.76 -3.34 -8.23
CA ILE A 217 -11.61 -2.24 -9.20
C ILE A 217 -10.34 -2.47 -10.05
N ASP A 218 -10.50 -2.83 -11.34
CA ASP A 218 -9.40 -3.03 -12.29
C ASP A 218 -9.50 -2.00 -13.45
N SER A 219 -8.76 -0.89 -13.46
CA SER A 219 -7.73 -0.45 -12.51
C SER A 219 -8.04 0.96 -11.98
N VAL A 220 -7.89 1.17 -10.67
CA VAL A 220 -8.29 2.44 -10.02
C VAL A 220 -7.53 3.66 -10.57
N ALA A 221 -6.39 3.46 -11.25
CA ALA A 221 -5.58 4.54 -11.78
C ALA A 221 -6.01 5.04 -13.17
N ALA A 222 -6.76 4.26 -13.97
CA ALA A 222 -6.98 4.58 -15.38
C ALA A 222 -7.73 5.92 -15.58
N ASN A 223 -8.88 6.07 -14.92
CA ASN A 223 -9.74 7.25 -15.07
C ASN A 223 -9.07 8.52 -14.51
N TYR A 224 -8.27 8.40 -13.44
CA TYR A 224 -7.48 9.51 -12.93
C TYR A 224 -6.35 9.92 -13.88
N ARG A 225 -5.59 8.95 -14.45
CA ARG A 225 -4.52 9.24 -15.42
C ARG A 225 -5.04 10.02 -16.62
N ALA A 226 -6.16 9.58 -17.21
CA ALA A 226 -6.77 10.25 -18.37
C ALA A 226 -7.16 11.70 -18.06
N GLU A 227 -7.76 11.97 -16.88
CA GLU A 227 -8.09 13.33 -16.45
C GLU A 227 -6.86 14.18 -16.09
N PHE A 228 -5.77 13.55 -15.67
CA PHE A 228 -4.52 14.22 -15.31
C PHE A 228 -3.67 14.61 -16.51
N GLU A 229 -3.76 13.88 -17.62
CA GLU A 229 -3.08 14.18 -18.89
C GLU A 229 -3.82 15.27 -19.67
N LYS A 230 -5.16 15.26 -19.67
CA LYS A 230 -6.01 16.29 -20.34
C LYS A 230 -5.72 17.74 -19.91
N GLN A 231 -5.19 17.98 -18.70
CA GLN A 231 -4.98 19.34 -18.18
C GLN A 231 -3.76 20.08 -18.77
N GLY A 232 -2.87 19.37 -19.48
CA GLY A 232 -1.77 19.94 -20.26
C GLY A 232 -0.63 20.61 -19.45
N PRO A 233 0.57 20.77 -20.05
CA PRO A 233 1.69 21.46 -19.40
C PRO A 233 1.56 22.99 -19.38
N ASN A 234 0.64 23.57 -20.16
CA ASN A 234 0.56 25.02 -20.39
C ASN A 234 -0.35 25.79 -19.40
N ASN A 235 -1.10 25.10 -18.54
CA ASN A 235 -1.87 25.76 -17.47
C ASN A 235 -0.98 25.95 -16.24
N GLY A 236 -0.55 27.19 -16.02
CA GLY A 236 0.38 27.56 -14.94
C GLY A 236 -0.11 27.14 -13.56
N GLY A 237 0.59 26.18 -12.94
CA GLY A 237 0.25 25.69 -11.61
C GLY A 237 0.45 24.18 -11.42
N THR A 238 1.61 23.63 -11.81
CA THR A 238 1.95 22.20 -11.63
C THR A 238 1.72 21.72 -10.20
N ALA A 239 2.08 22.54 -9.20
CA ALA A 239 1.82 22.26 -7.79
C ALA A 239 0.32 22.28 -7.42
N ALA A 240 -0.45 23.23 -7.97
CA ALA A 240 -1.90 23.35 -7.71
C ALA A 240 -2.70 22.20 -8.35
N SER A 241 -2.34 21.79 -9.57
CA SER A 241 -2.90 20.57 -10.18
C SER A 241 -2.54 19.35 -9.32
N MET A 242 -1.27 19.14 -8.95
CA MET A 242 -0.88 18.02 -8.07
C MET A 242 -1.59 18.02 -6.71
N ALA A 243 -1.80 19.18 -6.09
CA ALA A 243 -2.57 19.29 -4.85
C ALA A 243 -4.03 18.85 -5.03
N LYS A 244 -4.70 19.30 -6.10
CA LYS A 244 -6.06 18.86 -6.45
C LYS A 244 -6.14 17.35 -6.67
N ARG A 245 -5.17 16.76 -7.38
CA ARG A 245 -5.04 15.31 -7.61
C ARG A 245 -4.90 14.57 -6.27
N GLY A 246 -4.05 15.08 -5.37
CA GLY A 246 -3.88 14.56 -4.02
C GLY A 246 -5.19 14.52 -3.24
N THR A 247 -5.91 15.64 -3.18
CA THR A 247 -7.22 15.72 -2.51
C THR A 247 -8.24 14.72 -3.06
N GLN A 248 -8.31 14.54 -4.38
CA GLN A 248 -9.20 13.55 -4.99
C GLN A 248 -8.84 12.11 -4.59
N LEU A 249 -7.55 11.75 -4.55
CA LEU A 249 -7.10 10.43 -4.11
C LEU A 249 -7.34 10.19 -2.61
N VAL A 250 -7.25 11.22 -1.76
CA VAL A 250 -7.64 11.14 -0.35
C VAL A 250 -9.14 10.90 -0.22
N GLN A 251 -9.97 11.62 -0.97
CA GLN A 251 -11.44 11.46 -0.95
C GLN A 251 -11.85 10.06 -1.42
N LEU A 252 -11.26 9.54 -2.50
CA LEU A 252 -11.49 8.18 -2.97
C LEU A 252 -11.08 7.14 -1.93
N GLY A 253 -9.88 7.28 -1.35
CA GLY A 253 -9.38 6.34 -0.33
C GLY A 253 -10.20 6.39 0.97
N ALA A 254 -10.74 7.55 1.35
CA ALA A 254 -11.71 7.68 2.43
C ALA A 254 -13.02 6.96 2.09
N LEU A 255 -13.61 7.22 0.92
CA LEU A 255 -14.84 6.58 0.44
C LEU A 255 -14.72 5.04 0.42
N LEU A 256 -13.65 4.51 -0.17
CA LEU A 256 -13.46 3.05 -0.28
C LEU A 256 -13.20 2.37 1.07
N ARG A 257 -12.46 3.02 2.00
CA ARG A 257 -12.30 2.50 3.37
C ARG A 257 -13.61 2.55 4.16
N GLN A 258 -14.37 3.63 4.03
CA GLN A 258 -15.68 3.77 4.67
C GLN A 258 -16.63 2.68 4.16
N LEU A 259 -16.67 2.45 2.84
CA LEU A 259 -17.46 1.39 2.22
C LEU A 259 -17.05 -0.01 2.72
N ALA A 260 -15.74 -0.30 2.75
CA ALA A 260 -15.22 -1.58 3.22
C ALA A 260 -15.67 -1.90 4.65
N ARG A 261 -15.59 -0.90 5.55
CA ARG A 261 -15.98 -1.03 6.96
C ARG A 261 -17.50 -1.08 7.15
N ALA A 262 -18.23 -0.13 6.58
CA ALA A 262 -19.66 0.03 6.81
C ALA A 262 -20.50 -1.12 6.22
N GLU A 263 -20.13 -1.63 5.04
CA GLU A 263 -20.84 -2.74 4.40
C GLU A 263 -20.17 -4.12 4.67
N GLY A 264 -19.07 -4.14 5.44
CA GLY A 264 -18.38 -5.38 5.84
C GLY A 264 -17.80 -6.18 4.66
N VAL A 265 -17.21 -5.49 3.67
CA VAL A 265 -16.66 -6.08 2.43
C VAL A 265 -15.14 -5.91 2.34
N ALA A 266 -14.47 -6.80 1.63
CA ALA A 266 -13.10 -6.57 1.17
C ALA A 266 -13.12 -5.70 -0.09
N VAL A 267 -12.29 -4.65 -0.15
CA VAL A 267 -12.13 -3.81 -1.34
C VAL A 267 -10.72 -3.99 -1.88
N VAL A 268 -10.60 -4.53 -3.10
CA VAL A 268 -9.32 -4.84 -3.75
C VAL A 268 -9.19 -4.03 -5.04
N VAL A 269 -8.11 -3.28 -5.18
CA VAL A 269 -7.90 -2.38 -6.31
C VAL A 269 -6.60 -2.73 -7.03
N ALA A 270 -6.65 -2.83 -8.36
CA ALA A 270 -5.43 -2.97 -9.16
C ALA A 270 -4.84 -1.61 -9.50
N ASN A 271 -3.50 -1.53 -9.47
CA ASN A 271 -2.76 -0.35 -9.88
C ASN A 271 -1.60 -0.75 -10.82
N GLN A 272 -1.30 0.13 -11.75
CA GLN A 272 -0.14 0.02 -12.64
C GLN A 272 1.05 0.78 -12.02
N VAL A 273 2.27 0.37 -12.37
CA VAL A 273 3.51 1.07 -11.96
C VAL A 273 4.07 1.92 -13.11
N ALA A 274 5.00 2.81 -12.78
CA ALA A 274 5.87 3.52 -13.71
C ALA A 274 7.34 3.26 -13.36
N ASP A 275 8.23 3.48 -14.32
CA ASP A 275 9.66 3.19 -14.20
C ASP A 275 10.39 4.32 -13.43
N ARG A 276 11.41 3.94 -12.65
CA ARG A 276 12.29 4.92 -12.00
C ARG A 276 13.46 5.27 -12.92
N PHE A 277 13.52 6.52 -13.34
CA PHE A 277 14.67 7.08 -14.04
C PHE A 277 15.61 7.72 -13.03
N ALA A 278 16.90 7.38 -13.08
CA ALA A 278 17.91 8.05 -12.28
C ALA A 278 18.04 9.51 -12.76
N LYS A 279 18.11 10.46 -11.81
CA LYS A 279 18.51 11.83 -12.13
C LYS A 279 20.00 11.80 -12.48
N ALA A 280 20.36 12.18 -13.71
CA ALA A 280 21.76 12.29 -14.10
C ALA A 280 22.49 13.17 -13.08
N ALA A 281 23.67 12.73 -12.63
CA ALA A 281 24.52 13.56 -11.79
C ALA A 281 24.81 14.87 -12.55
N PRO A 282 24.70 16.05 -11.89
CA PRO A 282 25.16 17.27 -12.53
C PRO A 282 26.63 17.09 -12.92
N PRO A 283 27.05 17.54 -14.13
CA PRO A 283 28.44 17.45 -14.52
C PRO A 283 29.28 18.13 -13.45
N SER A 284 30.24 17.39 -12.90
CA SER A 284 31.06 17.82 -11.77
C SER A 284 31.70 19.16 -12.09
N ALA A 285 31.21 20.23 -11.47
CA ALA A 285 31.80 21.56 -11.61
C ALA A 285 33.25 21.46 -11.14
N SER A 286 34.19 21.72 -12.05
CA SER A 286 35.61 21.71 -11.77
C SER A 286 35.89 22.67 -10.61
N THR A 287 36.33 22.12 -9.47
CA THR A 287 36.58 22.90 -8.25
C THR A 287 37.66 23.94 -8.53
N SER A 288 37.25 25.20 -8.70
CA SER A 288 38.18 26.31 -8.85
C SER A 288 38.86 26.57 -7.51
N ASN A 289 40.13 26.19 -7.41
CA ASN A 289 40.96 26.34 -6.22
C ASN A 289 40.98 27.79 -5.73
N THR A 290 40.12 28.11 -4.77
CA THR A 290 40.07 29.42 -4.12
C THR A 290 41.07 29.39 -2.98
N ALA A 291 42.28 29.89 -3.23
CA ALA A 291 43.40 29.81 -2.30
C ALA A 291 43.14 30.61 -1.01
N SER A 292 43.08 29.92 0.13
CA SER A 292 43.08 30.53 1.46
C SER A 292 44.53 30.81 1.91
N ARG A 293 44.88 32.09 2.06
CA ARG A 293 46.17 32.51 2.63
C ARG A 293 46.13 32.51 4.16
N THR A 294 47.04 31.78 4.81
CA THR A 294 47.57 32.10 6.16
C THR A 294 48.99 31.55 6.31
N THR A 295 49.85 32.25 7.07
CA THR A 295 51.23 31.83 7.42
C THR A 295 51.25 31.29 8.87
N SER A 296 52.26 30.59 9.41
CA SER A 296 53.70 30.39 9.11
C SER A 296 54.11 28.97 9.61
N THR A 297 55.31 28.39 9.52
CA THR A 297 56.70 28.78 9.12
C THR A 297 57.52 27.50 8.74
N ASN A 298 58.82 27.64 8.45
CA ASN A 298 59.94 26.66 8.51
C ASN A 298 59.65 25.19 8.91
N SER A 299 60.16 24.16 8.20
CA SER A 299 61.53 24.04 7.63
C SER A 299 61.66 22.97 6.51
N GLN A 300 62.87 22.77 5.98
CA GLN A 300 63.26 22.21 4.65
C GLN A 300 62.83 20.76 4.28
N PRO A 301 62.78 20.43 2.96
CA PRO A 301 62.72 19.07 2.38
C PRO A 301 64.14 18.60 1.91
N PRO A 302 64.35 17.47 1.17
CA PRO A 302 63.44 16.38 0.78
C PRO A 302 63.97 14.96 1.07
N SER A 303 63.13 13.93 0.96
CA SER A 303 63.54 12.63 0.38
C SER A 303 62.33 11.84 -0.15
N GLN A 304 62.55 11.11 -1.24
CA GLN A 304 61.51 10.34 -1.93
C GLN A 304 61.30 8.97 -1.27
N SER A 305 60.06 8.55 -1.13
CA SER A 305 59.70 7.13 -1.15
C SER A 305 58.39 6.97 -1.90
N ASN A 306 58.43 6.19 -2.99
CA ASN A 306 57.24 5.75 -3.70
C ASN A 306 56.67 4.57 -2.94
N GLU A 307 55.49 4.71 -2.34
CA GLU A 307 54.67 3.57 -1.96
C GLU A 307 53.36 3.57 -2.74
N ASN A 308 52.95 2.38 -3.18
CA ASN A 308 51.87 2.20 -4.14
C ASN A 308 50.52 2.32 -3.43
N ASP A 309 49.89 3.49 -3.53
CA ASP A 309 48.44 3.56 -3.32
C ASP A 309 47.74 2.93 -4.53
N SER A 310 47.34 1.67 -4.36
CA SER A 310 46.55 0.92 -5.32
C SER A 310 45.23 1.65 -5.56
N ALA A 311 45.10 2.26 -6.74
CA ALA A 311 43.91 3.01 -7.14
C ALA A 311 42.63 2.17 -6.93
N SER A 312 41.81 2.58 -5.97
CA SER A 312 40.48 2.04 -5.79
C SER A 312 39.69 2.28 -7.07
N GLN A 313 39.30 1.20 -7.73
CA GLN A 313 38.44 1.29 -8.91
C GLN A 313 37.19 2.10 -8.54
N PRO A 314 36.70 2.98 -9.43
CA PRO A 314 35.43 3.66 -9.19
C PRO A 314 34.34 2.58 -9.15
N THR A 315 33.87 2.28 -7.95
CA THR A 315 32.69 1.46 -7.75
C THR A 315 31.57 2.05 -8.58
N THR A 316 30.87 1.20 -9.33
CA THR A 316 29.65 1.56 -10.05
C THR A 316 28.79 2.48 -9.18
N PRO A 317 28.16 3.53 -9.73
CA PRO A 317 27.19 4.34 -9.01
C PRO A 317 25.92 3.51 -8.78
N ALA A 318 26.01 2.55 -7.87
CA ALA A 318 24.88 2.20 -7.03
C ALA A 318 24.34 3.53 -6.52
N LEU A 319 23.05 3.80 -6.76
CA LEU A 319 22.39 4.84 -6.01
C LEU A 319 22.50 4.42 -4.55
N THR A 320 23.45 5.05 -3.84
CA THR A 320 23.39 5.19 -2.39
C THR A 320 22.12 5.99 -2.14
N LEU A 321 21.00 5.26 -2.06
CA LEU A 321 19.67 5.74 -1.70
C LEU A 321 19.88 6.71 -0.55
N SER A 322 19.58 7.99 -0.80
CA SER A 322 20.18 9.12 -0.08
C SER A 322 20.35 8.82 1.41
N PRO A 323 21.54 9.05 2.00
CA PRO A 323 21.80 8.68 3.38
C PRO A 323 20.87 9.40 4.38
N ASP A 324 20.21 10.48 3.93
CA ASP A 324 19.12 11.13 4.64
C ASP A 324 17.87 10.22 4.73
N PRO A 325 17.48 9.74 5.93
CA PRO A 325 16.30 8.91 6.13
C PRO A 325 14.97 9.66 5.90
N LEU A 326 15.00 10.99 5.85
CA LEU A 326 13.82 11.82 5.55
C LEU A 326 13.59 12.01 4.05
N SER A 327 14.58 11.66 3.22
CA SER A 327 14.46 11.79 1.76
C SER A 327 13.47 10.77 1.18
N LEU A 328 12.67 11.22 0.20
CA LEU A 328 11.69 10.37 -0.47
C LEU A 328 12.34 9.16 -1.16
N ASP A 329 13.54 9.33 -1.72
CA ASP A 329 14.28 8.25 -2.38
C ASP A 329 14.70 7.15 -1.39
N HIS A 330 15.10 7.54 -0.17
CA HIS A 330 15.36 6.60 0.90
C HIS A 330 14.06 5.88 1.31
N GLN A 331 12.97 6.64 1.51
CA GLN A 331 11.69 6.17 2.04
C GLN A 331 10.89 5.26 1.09
N GLN A 332 10.99 5.46 -0.23
CA GLN A 332 10.20 4.72 -1.22
C GLN A 332 10.34 3.20 -1.14
N ARG A 333 11.46 2.68 -0.63
CA ARG A 333 11.70 1.23 -0.53
C ARG A 333 10.68 0.50 0.36
N TRP A 334 10.21 1.13 1.44
CA TRP A 334 9.29 0.50 2.41
C TRP A 334 7.84 0.47 1.95
N PHE A 335 7.46 1.31 0.99
CA PHE A 335 6.06 1.42 0.59
C PHE A 335 5.80 1.14 -0.89
N THR A 336 6.77 1.25 -1.80
CA THR A 336 6.52 0.90 -3.21
C THR A 336 6.55 -0.60 -3.45
N GLY A 337 7.42 -1.33 -2.74
CA GLY A 337 7.74 -2.73 -2.99
C GLY A 337 9.01 -2.96 -3.81
N TRP A 338 9.67 -1.90 -4.31
CA TRP A 338 10.92 -1.94 -5.08
C TRP A 338 12.03 -1.09 -4.44
N GLY A 339 13.27 -1.59 -4.50
CA GLY A 339 14.47 -0.90 -3.99
C GLY A 339 14.86 -1.26 -2.56
N ASP A 340 14.26 -2.30 -1.95
CA ASP A 340 14.64 -2.80 -0.62
C ASP A 340 15.65 -3.98 -0.67
N SER A 341 15.88 -4.55 -1.86
CA SER A 341 16.90 -5.57 -2.12
C SER A 341 18.18 -4.93 -2.65
N GLN A 342 19.31 -5.16 -1.97
CA GLN A 342 20.63 -4.62 -2.32
C GLN A 342 21.11 -4.98 -3.74
N TYR A 343 20.59 -6.07 -4.32
CA TYR A 343 20.93 -6.55 -5.67
C TYR A 343 19.86 -6.21 -6.73
N GLU A 344 18.89 -5.34 -6.44
CA GLU A 344 17.84 -4.96 -7.40
C GLU A 344 18.32 -3.84 -8.32
N GLN A 345 18.68 -4.20 -9.56
CA GLN A 345 19.22 -3.29 -10.57
C GLN A 345 18.29 -2.09 -10.84
N LEU A 346 18.88 -0.92 -11.13
CA LEU A 346 18.17 0.36 -11.21
C LEU A 346 16.99 0.33 -12.21
N HIS A 347 17.20 -0.21 -13.41
CA HIS A 347 16.18 -0.34 -14.46
C HIS A 347 15.01 -1.29 -14.10
N VAL A 348 15.14 -2.08 -13.03
CA VAL A 348 14.06 -2.96 -12.50
C VAL A 348 13.21 -2.24 -11.45
N GLN A 349 13.62 -1.07 -10.95
CA GLN A 349 12.86 -0.34 -9.94
C GLN A 349 11.63 0.36 -10.53
N LYS A 350 10.49 0.21 -9.84
CA LYS A 350 9.19 0.72 -10.26
C LYS A 350 8.51 1.46 -9.10
N THR A 351 7.63 2.40 -9.43
CA THR A 351 6.81 3.14 -8.46
C THR A 351 5.32 3.00 -8.80
N PRO A 352 4.45 2.58 -7.86
CA PRO A 352 2.99 2.57 -8.02
C PRO A 352 2.45 3.95 -8.39
N SER A 353 1.64 4.03 -9.45
CA SER A 353 1.40 5.30 -10.15
C SER A 353 0.52 6.33 -9.43
N LEU A 354 -0.10 5.95 -8.31
CA LEU A 354 -0.90 6.85 -7.48
C LEU A 354 -0.11 7.46 -6.30
N GLY A 355 1.17 7.10 -6.17
CA GLY A 355 2.11 7.75 -5.26
C GLY A 355 1.81 7.60 -3.76
N LEU A 356 2.46 8.45 -2.95
CA LEU A 356 2.43 8.37 -1.49
C LEU A 356 1.05 8.75 -0.91
N VAL A 357 0.36 9.74 -1.48
CA VAL A 357 -0.96 10.17 -1.01
C VAL A 357 -1.97 9.02 -1.00
N TRP A 358 -1.97 8.22 -2.08
CA TRP A 358 -2.78 7.01 -2.18
C TRP A 358 -2.30 5.89 -1.27
N THR A 359 -0.98 5.71 -1.16
CA THR A 359 -0.36 4.72 -0.27
C THR A 359 -0.88 4.84 1.16
N ASN A 360 -1.01 6.06 1.67
CA ASN A 360 -1.52 6.35 3.02
C ASN A 360 -3.02 6.05 3.20
N GLN A 361 -3.73 5.65 2.14
CA GLN A 361 -5.13 5.21 2.21
C GLN A 361 -5.27 3.68 2.31
N LEU A 362 -4.19 2.93 2.08
CA LEU A 362 -4.21 1.47 1.99
C LEU A 362 -3.99 0.81 3.34
N ALA A 363 -4.64 -0.33 3.57
CA ALA A 363 -4.33 -1.22 4.69
C ALA A 363 -3.36 -2.33 4.29
N CYS A 364 -3.28 -2.66 3.00
CA CYS A 364 -2.32 -3.60 2.45
C CYS A 364 -1.91 -3.21 1.03
N ARG A 365 -0.64 -3.44 0.70
CA ARG A 365 -0.11 -3.38 -0.67
C ARG A 365 0.61 -4.68 -1.00
N ILE A 366 0.18 -5.31 -2.09
CA ILE A 366 0.79 -6.48 -2.71
C ILE A 366 1.49 -6.00 -3.99
N ALA A 367 2.80 -6.14 -4.07
CA ALA A 367 3.57 -5.88 -5.28
C ALA A 367 3.78 -7.20 -6.06
N LEU A 368 3.29 -7.23 -7.30
CA LEU A 368 3.56 -8.29 -8.27
C LEU A 368 4.71 -7.88 -9.18
N LYS A 369 5.89 -8.46 -8.92
CA LYS A 369 7.10 -8.26 -9.73
C LYS A 369 7.13 -9.27 -10.87
N LYS A 370 7.69 -8.89 -12.03
CA LYS A 370 8.05 -9.81 -13.12
C LYS A 370 9.50 -9.59 -13.54
N GLN A 371 10.19 -10.63 -13.98
CA GLN A 371 11.50 -10.53 -14.64
C GLN A 371 11.53 -11.47 -15.86
N PRO A 372 12.07 -11.01 -17.01
CA PRO A 372 12.29 -11.86 -18.16
C PRO A 372 13.44 -12.84 -17.88
N VAL A 373 13.40 -14.01 -18.50
CA VAL A 373 14.50 -14.96 -18.59
C VAL A 373 14.78 -15.20 -20.06
N PHE A 374 15.96 -14.79 -20.51
CA PHE A 374 16.40 -14.96 -21.90
C PHE A 374 16.93 -16.38 -22.12
N ALA A 375 16.68 -16.94 -23.30
CA ALA A 375 17.32 -18.20 -23.68
C ALA A 375 18.57 -17.92 -24.51
N GLY A 376 19.72 -18.40 -24.02
CA GLY A 376 21.01 -18.34 -24.71
C GLY A 376 22.02 -17.35 -24.12
N SER A 377 21.60 -16.30 -23.41
CA SER A 377 22.53 -15.30 -22.88
C SER A 377 22.98 -15.58 -21.43
N THR A 378 24.29 -15.83 -21.27
CA THR A 378 25.04 -15.59 -20.02
C THR A 378 25.49 -14.14 -19.88
N ARG A 379 25.27 -13.31 -20.92
CA ARG A 379 25.61 -11.88 -20.93
C ARG A 379 24.41 -11.06 -20.42
N PRO A 380 24.62 -10.04 -19.57
CA PRO A 380 23.55 -9.16 -19.12
C PRO A 380 23.03 -8.28 -20.29
N LEU A 381 21.74 -7.92 -20.23
CA LEU A 381 21.06 -6.99 -21.16
C LEU A 381 21.73 -5.61 -21.21
N ILE A 382 22.27 -5.18 -20.08
CA ILE A 382 22.92 -3.89 -19.88
C ILE A 382 24.30 -4.20 -19.34
N HIS A 383 25.31 -3.61 -19.97
CA HIS A 383 26.70 -3.72 -19.59
C HIS A 383 27.25 -2.32 -19.32
N THR A 384 27.91 -2.14 -18.18
CA THR A 384 28.45 -0.84 -17.79
C THR A 384 29.81 -0.65 -18.46
N VAL A 385 29.89 0.25 -19.44
CA VAL A 385 31.13 0.64 -20.12
C VAL A 385 31.44 2.08 -19.76
N ASN A 386 32.64 2.34 -19.24
CA ASN A 386 33.08 3.66 -18.79
C ASN A 386 32.12 4.33 -17.77
N GLY A 387 31.48 3.54 -16.91
CA GLY A 387 30.52 4.03 -15.91
C GLY A 387 29.13 4.36 -16.46
N GLN A 388 28.86 4.14 -17.75
CA GLN A 388 27.51 4.26 -18.34
C GLN A 388 26.94 2.89 -18.69
N ASP A 389 25.68 2.69 -18.32
CA ASP A 389 24.90 1.51 -18.65
C ASP A 389 24.51 1.53 -20.13
N GLN A 390 25.14 0.67 -20.93
CA GLN A 390 24.86 0.51 -22.37
C GLN A 390 24.07 -0.76 -22.61
N TRP A 391 23.08 -0.68 -23.52
CA TRP A 391 22.36 -1.86 -23.98
C TRP A 391 23.30 -2.79 -24.74
N ASN A 392 23.20 -4.08 -24.44
CA ASN A 392 23.97 -5.12 -25.09
C ASN A 392 23.21 -5.56 -26.35
N ASP A 393 23.26 -4.71 -27.36
CA ASP A 393 22.71 -4.92 -28.69
C ASP A 393 23.58 -5.93 -29.45
N GLY A 394 23.56 -7.18 -29.00
CA GLY A 394 24.31 -8.27 -29.62
C GLY A 394 23.86 -8.48 -31.05
N GLU A 395 24.81 -8.46 -31.99
CA GLU A 395 24.58 -8.60 -33.45
C GLU A 395 24.00 -9.96 -33.87
N ASP A 396 23.85 -10.92 -32.94
CA ASP A 396 23.19 -12.21 -33.14
C ASP A 396 21.68 -12.15 -32.86
N ASP A 397 20.89 -12.13 -33.94
CA ASP A 397 19.41 -12.11 -34.02
C ASP A 397 18.69 -13.31 -33.32
N GLY A 398 19.42 -14.19 -32.62
CA GLY A 398 18.90 -15.33 -31.86
C GLY A 398 18.97 -15.23 -30.34
N GLY A 399 19.79 -14.31 -29.79
CA GLY A 399 20.22 -14.37 -28.37
C GLY A 399 19.28 -13.74 -27.34
N ASN A 400 18.43 -12.78 -27.74
CA ASN A 400 17.66 -11.92 -26.82
C ASN A 400 16.16 -12.25 -26.71
N HIS A 401 15.74 -13.45 -27.13
CA HIS A 401 14.34 -13.88 -26.97
C HIS A 401 14.00 -14.25 -25.51
N VAL A 402 12.87 -13.73 -25.00
CA VAL A 402 12.39 -14.03 -23.63
C VAL A 402 11.77 -15.43 -23.60
N SER A 403 12.53 -16.42 -23.13
CA SER A 403 12.11 -17.81 -22.99
C SER A 403 10.96 -18.00 -21.99
N LYS A 404 10.96 -17.25 -20.88
CA LYS A 404 9.91 -17.28 -19.86
C LYS A 404 9.93 -16.03 -18.99
N TRP A 405 8.82 -15.82 -18.27
CA TRP A 405 8.67 -14.75 -17.28
C TRP A 405 8.58 -15.34 -15.87
N ARG A 406 9.53 -15.01 -15.00
CA ARG A 406 9.45 -15.28 -13.56
C ARG A 406 8.62 -14.17 -12.89
N ARG A 407 7.86 -14.51 -11.86
CA ARG A 407 7.01 -13.56 -11.13
C ARG A 407 7.11 -13.78 -9.62
N TRP A 408 6.95 -12.71 -8.85
CA TRP A 408 6.96 -12.76 -7.40
C TRP A 408 5.81 -11.96 -6.81
N PHE A 409 5.18 -12.52 -5.79
CA PHE A 409 4.16 -11.92 -4.96
C PHE A 409 4.84 -11.44 -3.67
N LYS A 410 4.82 -10.12 -3.44
CA LYS A 410 5.41 -9.50 -2.26
C LYS A 410 4.35 -8.71 -1.51
N VAL A 411 4.07 -9.09 -0.26
CA VAL A 411 3.39 -8.21 0.68
C VAL A 411 4.37 -7.12 1.06
N VAL A 412 4.09 -5.89 0.63
CA VAL A 412 4.93 -4.72 0.95
C VAL A 412 4.62 -4.25 2.37
N PHE A 413 3.33 -4.22 2.70
CA PHE A 413 2.80 -4.05 4.05
C PHE A 413 1.37 -4.64 4.08
N ALA A 414 0.93 -5.09 5.25
CA ALA A 414 -0.45 -5.42 5.55
C ALA A 414 -0.75 -5.11 7.02
N ALA A 415 -1.93 -4.61 7.35
CA ALA A 415 -2.32 -4.30 8.73
C ALA A 415 -2.48 -5.54 9.63
N TRP A 416 -2.47 -6.75 9.05
CA TRP A 416 -2.72 -8.03 9.72
C TRP A 416 -1.67 -9.11 9.43
N ALA A 417 -0.66 -8.82 8.61
CA ALA A 417 0.37 -9.79 8.21
C ALA A 417 1.73 -9.09 8.06
N PRO A 418 2.85 -9.76 8.41
CA PRO A 418 4.18 -9.18 8.27
C PRO A 418 4.53 -8.95 6.79
N PRO A 419 5.38 -7.95 6.47
CA PRO A 419 5.88 -7.75 5.11
C PRO A 419 6.71 -8.97 4.66
N SER A 420 6.67 -9.29 3.37
CA SER A 420 7.43 -10.41 2.82
C SER A 420 8.91 -10.10 2.69
N GLU A 421 9.76 -11.01 3.18
CA GLU A 421 11.21 -10.91 3.04
C GLU A 421 11.68 -10.96 1.57
N GLY A 422 12.73 -10.20 1.26
CA GLY A 422 13.43 -10.23 -0.02
C GLY A 422 12.51 -9.97 -1.22
N ARG A 423 12.44 -10.91 -2.17
CA ARG A 423 11.57 -10.80 -3.35
C ARG A 423 10.12 -11.24 -3.10
N GLY A 424 9.80 -11.85 -1.95
CA GLY A 424 8.52 -12.51 -1.72
C GLY A 424 8.40 -13.90 -2.38
N VAL A 425 7.17 -14.41 -2.47
CA VAL A 425 6.86 -15.76 -2.95
C VAL A 425 6.93 -15.79 -4.48
N GLU A 426 7.79 -16.64 -5.05
CA GLU A 426 7.82 -16.84 -6.50
C GLU A 426 6.58 -17.61 -6.96
N PHE A 427 5.99 -17.22 -8.10
CA PHE A 427 4.80 -17.85 -8.66
C PHE A 427 4.82 -17.88 -10.19
N GLU A 428 3.95 -18.71 -10.75
CA GLU A 428 3.65 -18.81 -12.17
C GLU A 428 2.14 -18.65 -12.44
N ILE A 429 1.79 -18.45 -13.71
CA ILE A 429 0.41 -18.34 -14.17
C ILE A 429 0.14 -19.53 -15.07
N VAL A 430 -0.75 -20.42 -14.63
CA VAL A 430 -1.14 -21.65 -15.33
C VAL A 430 -2.63 -21.60 -15.73
N ARG A 431 -3.10 -22.64 -16.44
CA ARG A 431 -4.54 -22.77 -16.76
C ARG A 431 -5.41 -22.65 -15.51
N GLY A 432 -5.00 -23.30 -14.42
CA GLY A 432 -5.70 -23.24 -13.13
C GLY A 432 -5.68 -21.89 -12.42
N GLY A 433 -4.80 -20.94 -12.78
CA GLY A 433 -4.70 -19.64 -12.10
C GLY A 433 -3.28 -19.28 -11.71
N VAL A 434 -3.14 -18.56 -10.59
CA VAL A 434 -1.86 -18.31 -9.96
C VAL A 434 -1.43 -19.55 -9.18
N ARG A 435 -0.16 -19.96 -9.28
CA ARG A 435 0.42 -21.08 -8.51
C ARG A 435 1.81 -20.69 -8.00
N SER A 436 2.03 -20.81 -6.70
CA SER A 436 3.34 -20.57 -6.09
C SER A 436 4.33 -21.68 -6.44
N LEU A 437 5.61 -21.31 -6.49
CA LEU A 437 6.72 -22.22 -6.72
C LEU A 437 7.41 -22.55 -5.40
N ALA A 438 7.72 -23.83 -5.21
CA ALA A 438 8.57 -24.24 -4.09
C ALA A 438 9.98 -23.67 -4.28
N ARG A 439 10.54 -23.02 -3.24
CA ARG A 439 12.00 -22.84 -3.16
C ARG A 439 12.62 -24.24 -3.25
N LYS A 440 13.43 -24.49 -4.28
CA LYS A 440 14.39 -25.60 -4.25
C LYS A 440 15.25 -25.39 -3.01
N LYS A 441 15.31 -26.41 -2.15
CA LYS A 441 16.24 -26.45 -1.02
C LYS A 441 17.68 -26.51 -1.53
#